data_AF-A0A3P8IZ96-F1
#
_entry.id   AF-A0A3P8IZ96-F1
#
_cell.length_a   1.000
_cell.length_b   1.000
_cell.length_c   1.000
_cell.angle_alpha   90.00
_cell.angle_beta   90.00
_cell.angle_gamma   90.00
#
_symmetry.space_group_name_H-M   'P 1'
#
loop_
_entity.id
_entity.type
_entity.pdbx_description
1 polymer ?
#
loop_
_entity_poly.entity_id
_entity_poly.type
_entity_poly.pdbx_seq_one_letter_code
_entity_poly.pdbx_strand_id
1 'polypeptide(L)' 'MHACGHDIHTSVMLGAALLLKEREAQLPGRVRILFQPAEENFGGAKTLIRAGALEGVAAISACTTSRGCR' A
#
# COMPACT_ATOMS: atom_id res chain seq x y z
N MET A 1 -12.73 -9.49 12.43
CA MET A 1 -11.52 -10.30 12.73
C MET A 1 -10.50 -10.03 11.64
N HIS A 2 -9.22 -9.73 11.95
CA HIS A 2 -8.15 -9.51 10.96
C HIS A 2 -7.57 -10.83 10.43
N ALA A 3 -8.42 -11.73 9.91
CA ALA A 3 -8.02 -13.09 9.55
C ALA A 3 -7.08 -13.17 8.33
N CYS A 4 -7.12 -12.16 7.45
CA CYS A 4 -6.21 -12.02 6.30
C CYS A 4 -4.90 -11.28 6.62
N GLY A 5 -4.69 -10.81 7.86
CA GLY A 5 -3.44 -10.14 8.24
C GLY A 5 -3.29 -8.69 7.76
N HIS A 6 -4.39 -7.99 7.47
CA HIS A 6 -4.37 -6.57 7.06
C HIS A 6 -3.78 -5.63 8.13
N ASP A 7 -3.85 -6.02 9.40
CA ASP A 7 -3.17 -5.39 10.52
C ASP A 7 -1.64 -5.49 10.40
N ILE A 8 -1.14 -6.68 10.02
CA ILE A 8 0.28 -6.91 9.74
C ILE A 8 0.71 -6.09 8.52
N HIS A 9 -0.06 -6.10 7.43
CA HIS A 9 0.28 -5.32 6.22
C HIS A 9 0.37 -3.83 6.55
N THR A 10 -0.59 -3.29 7.30
CA THR A 10 -0.58 -1.87 7.73
C THR A 10 0.66 -1.57 8.57
N SER A 11 0.99 -2.44 9.53
CA SER A 11 2.16 -2.26 10.41
C SER A 11 3.48 -2.30 9.64
N VAL A 12 3.64 -3.26 8.72
CA VAL A 12 4.83 -3.38 7.87
C VAL A 12 4.97 -2.16 6.95
N MET A 13 3.88 -1.71 6.33
CA MET A 13 3.91 -0.54 5.45
C MET A 13 4.20 0.76 6.20
N LEU A 14 3.75 0.91 7.45
CA LEU A 14 4.14 2.03 8.31
C LEU A 14 5.65 2.02 8.60
N GLY A 15 6.21 0.86 8.94
CA GLY A 15 7.67 0.71 9.13
C GLY A 15 8.47 1.04 7.86
N ALA A 16 8.01 0.57 6.70
CA ALA A 16 8.61 0.91 5.42
C ALA A 16 8.55 2.41 5.12
N ALA A 17 7.41 3.06 5.41
CA ALA A 17 7.24 4.49 5.22
C ALA A 17 8.21 5.32 6.08
N LEU A 18 8.43 4.92 7.34
CA LEU A 18 9.41 5.56 8.23
C LEU A 18 10.83 5.45 7.65
N LEU A 19 11.26 4.24 7.27
CA LEU A 19 12.58 3.98 6.70
C LEU A 19 12.82 4.69 5.35
N LEU A 20 11.77 4.84 4.54
CA LEU A 20 11.82 5.60 3.29
C LEU A 20 11.92 7.10 3.55
N LYS A 21 11.20 7.61 4.55
CA LYS A 21 11.25 9.02 4.93
C LYS A 21 12.63 9.43 5.43
N GLU A 22 13.29 8.57 6.21
CA GLU A 22 14.68 8.79 6.66
C GLU A 22 15.68 8.93 5.49
N ARG A 23 15.40 8.27 4.36
CA ARG A 23 16.27 8.25 3.17
C ARG A 23 15.71 9.10 2.01
N GLU A 24 14.71 9.94 2.26
CA GLU A 24 13.95 10.64 1.22
C GLU A 24 14.84 11.43 0.24
N ALA A 25 15.88 12.10 0.75
CA ALA A 25 16.81 12.90 -0.05
C ALA A 25 17.66 12.06 -1.03
N GLN A 26 17.74 10.74 -0.83
CA GLN A 26 18.51 9.82 -1.67
C GLN A 26 17.63 9.08 -2.68
N LEU A 27 16.31 9.25 -2.61
CA LEU A 27 15.38 8.58 -3.51
C LEU A 27 15.42 9.23 -4.90
N PRO A 28 15.55 8.46 -6.00
CA PRO A 28 15.58 9.00 -7.37
C PRO A 28 14.20 9.44 -7.88
N GLY A 29 13.27 9.77 -6.97
CA GLY A 29 11.89 10.09 -7.29
C GLY A 29 11.00 10.12 -6.05
N ARG A 30 9.68 10.09 -6.27
CA ARG A 30 8.68 10.12 -5.22
C ARG A 30 8.12 8.73 -4.97
N VAL A 31 8.09 8.32 -3.70
CA VAL A 31 7.34 7.13 -3.27
C VAL A 31 5.99 7.58 -2.70
N ARG A 32 4.90 6.98 -3.18
CA ARG A 32 3.54 7.19 -2.65
C ARG A 32 3.10 5.92 -1.92
N ILE A 33 2.76 6.04 -0.64
CA ILE A 33 2.27 4.93 0.19
C ILE A 33 0.74 4.97 0.18
N LEU A 34 0.10 3.87 -0.22
CA LEU A 34 -1.35 3.75 -0.30
C LEU A 34 -1.85 2.72 0.72
N PHE A 35 -2.69 3.16 1.65
CA PHE A 35 -3.44 2.27 2.54
C PHE A 35 -4.81 2.01 1.91
N GLN A 36 -4.92 0.90 1.17
CA GLN A 36 -6.15 0.55 0.45
C GLN A 36 -7.21 0.01 1.44
N PRO A 37 -8.39 0.64 1.56
CA PRO A 37 -9.50 0.07 2.31
C PRO A 37 -10.23 -1.01 1.50
N ALA A 38 -11.07 -1.83 2.14
CA ALA A 38 -12.06 -2.67 1.45
C ALA A 38 -11.50 -3.57 0.32
N GLU A 39 -10.33 -4.18 0.56
CA GLU A 39 -9.75 -5.19 -0.34
C GLU A 39 -10.66 -6.42 -0.46
N GLU A 40 -11.22 -6.89 0.66
CA GLU A 40 -12.13 -8.05 0.76
C GLU A 40 -13.35 -7.99 -0.18
N ASN A 41 -13.79 -6.77 -0.53
CA ASN A 41 -14.95 -6.56 -1.40
C ASN A 41 -14.54 -6.26 -2.85
N PHE A 42 -13.25 -6.39 -3.19
CA PHE A 42 -12.66 -6.05 -4.49
C PHE A 42 -12.98 -4.62 -4.99
N GLY A 43 -13.33 -3.72 -4.06
CA GLY A 43 -13.82 -2.37 -4.35
C GLY A 43 -12.79 -1.28 -4.09
N GLY A 44 -11.98 -1.46 -3.05
CA GLY A 44 -11.00 -0.46 -2.59
C GLY A 44 -10.08 0.09 -3.67
N ALA A 45 -9.42 -0.82 -4.39
CA ALA A 45 -8.50 -0.48 -5.47
C ALA A 45 -9.16 0.39 -6.54
N LYS A 46 -10.38 0.01 -6.98
CA LYS A 46 -11.12 0.74 -8.02
C LYS A 46 -11.48 2.15 -7.56
N THR A 47 -11.86 2.32 -6.29
CA THR A 47 -12.16 3.63 -5.70
C THR A 47 -10.92 4.53 -5.69
N LEU A 48 -9.77 4.01 -5.26
CA LEU A 48 -8.51 4.78 -5.25
C LEU A 48 -8.07 5.18 -6.66
N ILE A 49 -8.19 4.27 -7.63
CA ILE A 49 -7.84 4.55 -9.03
C ILE A 49 -8.72 5.67 -9.59
N ARG A 50 -10.05 5.60 -9.38
CA ARG A 50 -10.98 6.65 -9.81
C ARG A 50 -10.74 8.00 -9.13
N ALA A 51 -10.19 8.00 -7.93
CA ALA A 51 -9.79 9.21 -7.21
C ALA A 51 -8.43 9.77 -7.66
N GLY A 52 -7.80 9.20 -8.70
CA GLY A 52 -6.52 9.68 -9.23
C GLY A 52 -5.29 9.22 -8.43
N ALA A 53 -5.43 8.25 -7.51
CA ALA A 53 -4.32 7.85 -6.63
C ALA A 53 -3.07 7.34 -7.39
N LEU A 54 -3.27 6.81 -8.61
CA LEU A 54 -2.21 6.30 -9.49
C LEU A 54 -1.77 7.28 -10.59
N GLU A 55 -2.30 8.50 -10.63
CA GLU A 55 -1.85 9.51 -11.59
C GLU A 55 -0.37 9.84 -11.36
N GLY A 56 0.41 9.79 -12.45
CA GLY A 56 1.86 10.00 -12.43
C GLY A 56 2.68 8.88 -11.76
N VAL A 57 2.07 7.72 -11.48
CA VAL A 57 2.77 6.57 -10.88
C VAL A 57 3.32 5.66 -11.98
N ALA A 58 4.65 5.46 -12.00
CA ALA A 58 5.32 4.61 -12.98
C ALA A 58 5.23 3.10 -12.67
N ALA A 59 5.17 2.74 -11.39
CA ALA A 59 5.09 1.36 -10.93
C ALA A 59 4.39 1.27 -9.58
N ILE A 60 3.73 0.15 -9.32
CA ILE A 60 3.09 -0.17 -8.04
C ILE A 60 3.56 -1.55 -7.57
N SER A 61 3.94 -1.64 -6.30
CA SER A 61 4.30 -2.89 -5.62
C SER A 61 3.38 -3.09 -4.42
N ALA A 62 2.97 -4.32 -4.16
CA ALA A 62 2.11 -4.67 -3.04
C ALA A 62 2.81 -5.66 -2.10
N CYS A 63 2.59 -5.50 -0.79
CA CYS A 63 3.03 -6.44 0.23
C CYS A 63 1.83 -7.28 0.67
N THR A 64 1.98 -8.60 0.63
CA THR A 64 0.97 -9.54 1.13
C THR A 64 1.63 -10.60 2.00
N THR A 65 0.88 -11.14 2.95
CA THR A 65 1.28 -12.30 3.74
C THR A 65 0.97 -13.56 2.95
N SER A 66 1.61 -14.69 3.25
CA SER A 66 1.39 -15.96 2.53
C SER A 66 -0.03 -16.52 2.64
N ARG A 67 -0.88 -15.91 3.47
CA ARG A 67 -2.33 -16.15 3.50
C ARG A 67 -3.02 -15.01 2.75
N GLY A 68 -3.23 -15.18 1.45
CA GLY A 68 -4.15 -14.32 0.71
C GLY A 68 -5.59 -14.52 1.22
N CYS A 69 -6.41 -13.49 1.10
CA CYS A 69 -7.85 -13.64 1.29
C CYS A 69 -8.40 -14.65 0.28
N ARG A 70 -9.19 -15.59 0.77
CA ARG A 70 -9.91 -16.59 -0.04
C ARG A 70 -11.36 -16.17 -0.16
#